data_AF-A0A6I3C9X0-F1
#
_entry.id   AF-A0A6I3C9X0-F1
#
_cell.length_a   1.000
_cell.length_b   1.000
_cell.length_c   1.000
_cell.angle_alpha   90.00
_cell.angle_beta   90.00
_cell.angle_gamma   90.00
#
_symmetry.space_group_name_H-M   'P 1'
#
loop_
_entity.id
_entity.type
_entity.pdbx_description
1 polymer ?
#
loop_
_entity_poly.entity_id
_entity_poly.type
_entity_poly.pdbx_seq_one_letter_code
_entity_poly.pdbx_strand_id
1 'polypeptide(L)'
;MDGPAGSILTIAVLAFVGTRLVTGLRRSMARDGRDLIVRIVRGVRWRHVWPVPFVLAAVIIAASTLARIPGMQRGWWSALGGEGNPVFGSNTSTIGTVWEWLIPAVFMVMLVPALPLFAYAEERMFRSGAEHWSPRRRALKIGQFGLIHAVIGIPIGTALALSIGGAYFMFTYLRSYRTLPSTHHATLESARAHTSYNGCIILFVIAALAVDTLSRA
;
A
#
# COMPACT_ATOMS: atom_id res chain seq x y z
N MET A 1 29.18 0.47 -3.53
CA MET A 1 27.96 0.15 -4.31
C MET A 1 28.39 -0.05 -5.76
N ASP A 2 29.20 -1.05 -6.08
CA ASP A 2 30.10 -0.89 -7.24
C ASP A 2 29.84 -1.93 -8.33
N GLY A 3 28.59 -2.40 -8.42
CA GLY A 3 28.13 -3.33 -9.45
C GLY A 3 27.08 -2.67 -10.36
N PRO A 4 27.26 -2.64 -11.70
CA PRO A 4 26.32 -2.02 -12.63
C PRO A 4 24.89 -2.60 -12.54
N ALA A 5 24.75 -3.87 -12.14
CA ALA A 5 23.46 -4.54 -12.00
C ALA A 5 22.57 -3.96 -10.87
N GLY A 6 23.16 -3.59 -9.72
CA GLY A 6 22.42 -2.99 -8.60
C GLY A 6 21.87 -1.60 -8.95
N SER A 7 22.69 -0.80 -9.64
CA SER A 7 22.31 0.52 -10.13
C SER A 7 21.18 0.45 -11.17
N ILE A 8 21.26 -0.49 -12.12
CA ILE A 8 20.23 -0.66 -13.15
C ILE A 8 18.87 -1.06 -12.54
N LEU A 9 18.85 -2.03 -11.62
CA LEU A 9 17.58 -2.44 -11.00
C LEU A 9 16.96 -1.33 -10.16
N THR A 10 17.79 -0.55 -9.46
CA THR A 10 17.33 0.62 -8.69
C THR A 10 16.69 1.65 -9.61
N ILE A 11 17.37 2.01 -10.70
CA ILE A 11 16.84 2.93 -11.71
C ILE A 11 15.53 2.39 -12.29
N ALA A 12 15.46 1.10 -12.61
CA ALA A 12 14.26 0.48 -13.16
C ALA A 12 13.07 0.54 -12.18
N VAL A 13 13.29 0.27 -10.90
CA VAL A 13 12.25 0.33 -9.87
C VAL A 13 11.81 1.77 -9.61
N LEU A 14 12.75 2.71 -9.52
CA LEU A 14 12.44 4.14 -9.37
C LEU A 14 11.69 4.68 -10.59
N ALA A 15 12.10 4.32 -11.80
CA ALA A 15 11.40 4.69 -13.03
C ALA A 15 10.00 4.07 -13.07
N PHE A 16 9.86 2.80 -12.69
CA PHE A 16 8.56 2.14 -12.60
C PHE A 16 7.65 2.84 -11.59
N VAL A 17 8.10 3.05 -10.35
CA VAL A 17 7.30 3.71 -9.30
C VAL A 17 6.99 5.16 -9.71
N GLY A 18 7.98 5.91 -10.18
CA GLY A 18 7.81 7.29 -10.64
C GLY A 18 6.80 7.41 -11.78
N THR A 19 6.89 6.56 -12.81
CA THR A 19 5.93 6.56 -13.93
C THR A 19 4.52 6.20 -13.47
N ARG A 20 4.37 5.27 -12.53
CA ARG A 20 3.07 4.90 -11.94
C ARG A 20 2.48 6.05 -11.14
N LEU A 21 3.27 6.74 -10.32
CA LEU A 21 2.84 7.92 -9.55
C LEU A 21 2.43 9.08 -10.47
N VAL A 22 3.26 9.44 -11.46
CA VAL A 22 2.94 10.49 -12.45
C VAL A 22 1.64 10.14 -13.19
N THR A 23 1.51 8.90 -13.66
CA THR A 23 0.31 8.46 -14.38
C THR A 23 -0.92 8.47 -13.48
N GLY A 24 -0.78 8.04 -12.22
CA GLY A 24 -1.83 8.08 -11.21
C GLY A 24 -2.30 9.51 -10.92
N LEU A 25 -1.37 10.43 -10.73
CA LEU A 25 -1.65 11.85 -10.52
C LEU A 25 -2.31 12.50 -11.75
N ARG A 26 -1.81 12.22 -12.96
CA ARG A 26 -2.46 12.71 -14.19
C ARG A 26 -3.89 12.20 -14.31
N ARG A 27 -4.13 10.94 -13.99
CA ARG A 27 -5.49 10.35 -13.99
C ARG A 27 -6.36 10.92 -12.88
N SER A 28 -5.85 11.18 -11.69
CA SER A 28 -6.63 11.80 -10.61
C SER A 28 -7.04 13.24 -10.92
N MET A 29 -6.31 13.92 -11.81
CA MET A 29 -6.66 15.24 -12.32
C MET A 29 -7.64 15.21 -13.50
N ALA A 30 -7.74 14.10 -14.23
CA ALA A 30 -8.69 13.95 -15.34
C ALA A 30 -10.14 13.81 -14.84
N ARG A 31 -11.13 14.20 -15.65
CA ARG A 31 -12.56 14.20 -15.27
C ARG A 31 -13.03 12.83 -14.77
N ASP A 32 -12.85 11.78 -15.55
CA ASP A 32 -13.28 10.42 -15.19
C ASP A 32 -12.63 9.92 -13.88
N GLY A 33 -11.35 10.26 -13.67
CA GLY A 33 -10.61 9.92 -12.47
C GLY A 33 -11.14 10.67 -11.24
N ARG A 34 -11.39 11.97 -11.37
CA ARG A 34 -12.04 12.78 -10.32
C ARG A 34 -13.40 12.23 -9.95
N ASP A 35 -14.23 11.88 -10.93
CA ASP A 35 -15.56 11.32 -10.68
C ASP A 35 -15.50 9.98 -9.96
N LEU A 36 -14.54 9.12 -10.29
CA LEU A 36 -14.32 7.87 -9.57
C LEU A 36 -13.80 8.11 -8.14
N ILE A 37 -12.83 9.02 -7.96
CA ILE A 37 -12.33 9.41 -6.63
C ILE A 37 -13.47 9.92 -5.76
N VAL A 38 -14.28 10.85 -6.28
CA VAL A 38 -15.43 11.42 -5.57
C VAL A 38 -16.41 10.31 -5.18
N ARG A 39 -16.70 9.35 -6.06
CA ARG A 39 -17.57 8.19 -5.76
C ARG A 39 -17.00 7.27 -4.68
N ILE A 40 -15.69 7.07 -4.63
CA ILE A 40 -15.02 6.29 -3.59
C ILE A 40 -15.07 7.07 -2.28
N VAL A 41 -14.50 8.26 -2.23
CA VAL A 41 -14.36 9.08 -1.02
C VAL A 41 -15.71 9.44 -0.41
N ARG A 42 -16.68 9.91 -1.20
CA ARG A 42 -18.04 10.22 -0.68
C ARG A 42 -18.81 8.99 -0.23
N GLY A 43 -18.40 7.79 -0.65
CA GLY A 43 -18.97 6.53 -0.21
C GLY A 43 -18.28 5.93 1.00
N VAL A 44 -17.19 6.52 1.49
CA VAL A 44 -16.59 6.14 2.77
C VAL A 44 -17.60 6.41 3.89
N ARG A 45 -17.62 5.51 4.87
CA ARG A 45 -18.59 5.43 5.97
C ARG A 45 -17.85 4.86 7.16
N TRP A 46 -18.39 5.03 8.36
CA TRP A 46 -17.77 4.54 9.59
C TRP A 46 -17.39 3.05 9.53
N ARG A 47 -18.22 2.21 8.87
CA ARG A 47 -17.94 0.78 8.63
C ARG A 47 -16.62 0.46 7.91
N HIS A 48 -16.06 1.43 7.19
CA HIS A 48 -14.79 1.31 6.48
C HIS A 48 -13.61 1.77 7.33
N VAL A 49 -13.86 2.56 8.38
CA VAL A 49 -12.83 3.21 9.21
C VAL A 49 -12.62 2.48 10.53
N TRP A 50 -13.71 2.14 11.24
CA TRP A 50 -13.61 1.53 12.56
C TRP A 50 -12.88 0.17 12.61
N PRO A 51 -12.88 -0.68 11.56
CA PRO A 51 -12.10 -1.92 11.59
C PRO A 51 -10.59 -1.66 11.46
N VAL A 52 -10.19 -0.50 10.93
CA VAL A 52 -8.80 -0.22 10.54
C VAL A 52 -7.82 -0.34 11.70
N PRO A 53 -8.06 0.20 12.91
CA PRO A 53 -7.16 0.02 14.04
C PRO A 53 -6.89 -1.46 14.37
N PHE A 54 -7.90 -2.31 14.29
CA PHE A 54 -7.75 -3.76 14.56
C PHE A 54 -6.99 -4.47 13.45
N VAL A 55 -7.29 -4.17 12.19
CA VAL A 55 -6.59 -4.74 11.03
C VAL A 55 -5.13 -4.30 11.04
N LEU A 56 -4.86 -3.02 11.31
CA LEU A 56 -3.52 -2.46 11.37
C LEU A 56 -2.73 -3.04 12.54
N ALA A 57 -3.33 -3.18 13.73
CA ALA A 57 -2.70 -3.86 14.86
C ALA A 57 -2.34 -5.30 14.52
N ALA A 58 -3.23 -6.05 13.86
CA ALA A 58 -2.95 -7.42 13.43
C ALA A 58 -1.80 -7.48 12.39
N VAL A 59 -1.77 -6.56 11.43
CA VAL A 59 -0.68 -6.43 10.45
C VAL A 59 0.64 -6.12 11.15
N ILE A 60 0.67 -5.17 12.11
CA ILE A 60 1.87 -4.79 12.86
C ILE A 60 2.37 -5.98 13.68
N ILE A 61 1.50 -6.64 14.45
CA ILE A 61 1.86 -7.81 15.26
C ILE A 61 2.43 -8.92 14.38
N ALA A 62 1.77 -9.22 13.25
CA ALA A 62 2.25 -10.22 12.31
C ALA A 62 3.59 -9.84 11.69
N ALA A 63 3.76 -8.59 11.24
CA ALA A 63 5.00 -8.09 10.66
C ALA A 63 6.15 -8.16 11.68
N SER A 64 5.92 -7.69 12.91
CA SER A 64 6.91 -7.73 14.00
C SER A 64 7.28 -9.16 14.40
N THR A 65 6.33 -10.10 14.37
CA THR A 65 6.59 -11.51 14.66
C THR A 65 7.40 -12.16 13.55
N LEU A 66 6.99 -11.97 12.29
CA LEU A 66 7.69 -12.49 11.12
C LEU A 66 9.10 -11.91 11.02
N ALA A 67 9.30 -10.63 11.37
CA ALA A 67 10.61 -10.01 11.40
C ALA A 67 11.62 -10.70 12.34
N ARG A 68 11.17 -11.48 13.33
CA ARG A 68 12.07 -12.25 14.21
C ARG A 68 12.60 -13.53 13.54
N ILE A 69 11.99 -13.96 12.45
CA ILE A 69 12.41 -15.16 11.70
C ILE A 69 13.57 -14.77 10.77
N PRO A 70 14.72 -15.47 10.82
CA PRO A 70 15.85 -15.22 9.93
C PRO A 70 15.42 -15.20 8.46
N GLY A 71 15.83 -14.15 7.75
CA GLY A 71 15.51 -13.97 6.33
C GLY A 71 14.21 -13.24 6.03
N MET A 72 13.26 -13.13 6.97
CA MET A 72 11.98 -12.44 6.74
C MET A 72 12.10 -10.91 6.70
N GLN A 73 13.18 -10.36 7.26
CA GLN A 73 13.52 -8.94 7.12
C GLN A 73 14.19 -8.61 5.78
N ARG A 74 14.52 -9.63 4.97
CA ARG A 74 15.17 -9.42 3.68
C ARG A 74 14.12 -9.14 2.60
N GLY A 75 14.44 -8.19 1.73
CA GLY A 75 13.86 -8.01 0.41
C GLY A 75 14.96 -8.07 -0.65
N TRP A 76 14.59 -8.00 -1.93
CA TRP A 76 15.58 -7.93 -3.02
C TRP A 76 16.51 -6.72 -2.85
N TRP A 77 15.98 -5.59 -2.33
CA TRP A 77 16.77 -4.38 -2.05
C TRP A 77 17.92 -4.64 -1.08
N SER A 78 17.62 -5.22 0.08
CA SER A 78 18.65 -5.61 1.06
C SER A 78 19.58 -6.71 0.53
N ALA A 79 19.09 -7.61 -0.34
CA ALA A 79 19.92 -8.66 -0.93
C ALA A 79 20.95 -8.11 -1.92
N LEU A 80 20.71 -6.91 -2.47
CA LEU A 80 21.65 -6.18 -3.32
C LEU A 80 22.55 -5.22 -2.52
N GLY A 81 22.52 -5.28 -1.19
CA GLY A 81 23.29 -4.39 -0.31
C GLY A 81 22.68 -3.00 -0.13
N GLY A 82 21.41 -2.80 -0.52
CA GLY A 82 20.70 -1.55 -0.29
C GLY A 82 20.24 -1.39 1.17
N GLU A 83 20.34 -0.18 1.69
CA GLU A 83 19.88 0.20 3.02
C GLU A 83 18.51 0.89 2.98
N GLY A 84 17.68 0.66 3.99
CA GLY A 84 16.33 1.24 4.12
C GLY A 84 15.38 0.90 2.97
N ASN A 85 14.66 1.87 2.42
CA ASN A 85 13.70 1.65 1.33
C ASN A 85 14.01 2.54 0.11
N PRO A 86 14.18 1.96 -1.09
CA PRO A 86 14.61 2.71 -2.28
C PRO A 86 13.57 3.73 -2.74
N VAL A 87 12.27 3.48 -2.50
CA VAL A 87 11.18 4.38 -2.89
C VAL A 87 11.09 5.60 -1.99
N PHE A 88 11.37 5.44 -0.69
CA PHE A 88 11.32 6.53 0.28
C PHE A 88 12.67 7.26 0.43
N GLY A 89 13.72 6.78 -0.24
CA GLY A 89 15.05 7.38 -0.18
C GLY A 89 15.68 7.34 1.21
N SER A 90 15.23 6.48 2.13
CA SER A 90 15.74 6.39 3.48
C SER A 90 17.04 5.59 3.51
N ASN A 91 18.19 6.26 3.55
CA ASN A 91 19.50 5.61 3.68
C ASN A 91 20.52 6.55 4.34
N THR A 92 21.71 6.04 4.62
CA THR A 92 22.81 6.79 5.26
C THR A 92 23.25 8.05 4.51
N SER A 93 22.99 8.16 3.21
CA SER A 93 23.31 9.36 2.41
C SER A 93 22.25 10.46 2.45
N THR A 94 21.03 10.16 2.90
CA THR A 94 19.94 11.15 3.00
C THR A 94 19.70 11.63 4.42
N ILE A 95 19.98 10.80 5.43
CA ILE A 95 19.83 11.15 6.85
C ILE A 95 20.57 12.43 7.19
N GLY A 96 19.90 13.37 7.87
CA GLY A 96 20.46 14.66 8.29
C GLY A 96 20.56 15.70 7.18
N THR A 97 20.05 15.41 5.97
CA THR A 97 20.02 16.34 4.83
C THR A 97 18.60 16.75 4.48
N VAL A 98 18.44 17.77 3.62
CA VAL A 98 17.12 18.17 3.08
C VAL A 98 16.40 17.03 2.35
N TRP A 99 17.14 16.05 1.80
CA TRP A 99 16.59 14.93 1.04
C TRP A 99 15.81 13.94 1.91
N GLU A 100 16.12 13.86 3.21
CA GLU A 100 15.37 13.07 4.20
C GLU A 100 13.89 13.47 4.21
N TRP A 101 13.60 14.76 4.00
CA TRP A 101 12.24 15.31 4.04
C TRP A 101 11.64 15.48 2.65
N LEU A 102 12.43 15.94 1.69
CA LEU A 102 11.93 16.28 0.36
C LEU A 102 11.45 15.05 -0.43
N ILE A 103 12.17 13.93 -0.37
CA ILE A 103 11.79 12.72 -1.12
C ILE A 103 10.45 12.15 -0.62
N PRO A 104 10.23 11.91 0.69
CA PRO A 104 8.93 11.48 1.19
C PRO A 104 7.81 12.50 0.93
N ALA A 105 8.09 13.80 1.02
CA ALA A 105 7.10 14.84 0.76
C ALA A 105 6.61 14.81 -0.70
N VAL A 106 7.53 14.75 -1.67
CA VAL A 106 7.20 14.62 -3.10
C VAL A 106 6.40 13.35 -3.36
N PHE A 107 6.83 12.22 -2.79
CA PHE A 107 6.11 10.97 -2.88
C PHE A 107 4.67 11.09 -2.36
N MET A 108 4.47 11.70 -1.18
CA MET A 108 3.14 11.89 -0.59
C MET A 108 2.26 12.82 -1.41
N VAL A 109 2.79 13.94 -1.92
CA VAL A 109 2.05 14.88 -2.77
C VAL A 109 1.54 14.20 -4.04
N MET A 110 2.32 13.27 -4.61
CA MET A 110 1.91 12.50 -5.78
C MET A 110 0.95 11.35 -5.43
N LEU A 111 1.21 10.66 -4.31
CA LEU A 111 0.45 9.48 -3.91
C LEU A 111 -0.95 9.83 -3.42
N VAL A 112 -1.09 10.80 -2.51
CA VAL A 112 -2.35 11.09 -1.80
C VAL A 112 -3.53 11.34 -2.77
N PRO A 113 -3.41 12.20 -3.81
CA PRO A 113 -4.50 12.42 -4.75
C PRO A 113 -4.83 11.19 -5.60
N ALA A 114 -3.85 10.32 -5.85
CA ALA A 114 -4.00 9.12 -6.67
C ALA A 114 -4.44 7.88 -5.85
N LEU A 115 -4.34 7.94 -4.52
CA LEU A 115 -4.53 6.81 -3.61
C LEU A 115 -5.86 6.09 -3.80
N PRO A 116 -7.03 6.77 -3.94
CA PRO A 116 -8.29 6.06 -4.15
C PRO A 116 -8.34 5.32 -5.50
N LEU A 117 -7.67 5.85 -6.53
CA LEU A 117 -7.58 5.19 -7.83
C LEU A 117 -6.67 3.96 -7.79
N PHE A 118 -5.55 4.03 -7.05
CA PHE A 118 -4.67 2.88 -6.85
C PHE A 118 -5.38 1.78 -6.05
N ALA A 119 -6.04 2.13 -4.94
CA ALA A 119 -6.84 1.19 -4.17
C ALA A 119 -7.90 0.50 -5.06
N TYR A 120 -8.66 1.27 -5.85
CA TYR A 120 -9.64 0.70 -6.78
C TYR A 120 -9.00 -0.22 -7.84
N ALA A 121 -7.84 0.16 -8.39
CA ALA A 121 -7.14 -0.66 -9.38
C ALA A 121 -6.66 -1.99 -8.79
N GLU A 122 -6.15 -1.99 -7.56
CA GLU A 122 -5.73 -3.19 -6.84
C GLU A 122 -6.93 -4.08 -6.47
N GLU A 123 -8.01 -3.51 -5.95
CA GLU A 123 -9.23 -4.26 -5.67
C GLU A 123 -9.82 -4.86 -6.94
N ARG A 124 -9.77 -4.15 -8.06
CA ARG A 124 -10.18 -4.69 -9.36
C ARG A 124 -9.34 -5.91 -9.74
N MET A 125 -8.01 -5.79 -9.64
CA MET A 125 -7.06 -6.83 -10.01
C MET A 125 -7.15 -8.08 -9.12
N PHE A 126 -7.36 -7.89 -7.82
CA PHE A 126 -7.23 -8.97 -6.86
C PHE A 126 -8.55 -9.55 -6.38
N ARG A 127 -9.68 -8.84 -6.51
CA ARG A 127 -10.99 -9.20 -5.87
C ARG A 127 -12.14 -9.32 -6.86
N SER A 128 -12.15 -8.61 -8.00
CA SER A 128 -13.28 -8.69 -8.93
C SER A 128 -13.50 -10.12 -9.43
N GLY A 129 -14.72 -10.63 -9.29
CA GLY A 129 -15.08 -12.00 -9.62
C GLY A 129 -14.86 -13.02 -8.49
N ALA A 130 -14.40 -12.59 -7.31
CA ALA A 130 -14.12 -13.48 -6.18
C ALA A 130 -15.34 -14.26 -5.68
N GLU A 131 -16.56 -13.76 -5.91
CA GLU A 131 -17.84 -14.43 -5.65
C GLU A 131 -17.90 -15.82 -6.28
N HIS A 132 -17.25 -16.02 -7.44
CA HIS A 132 -17.21 -17.29 -8.17
C HIS A 132 -15.96 -18.12 -7.90
N TRP A 133 -15.03 -17.62 -7.08
CA TRP A 133 -13.77 -18.33 -6.80
C TRP A 133 -13.92 -19.35 -5.69
N SER A 134 -13.20 -20.47 -5.83
CA SER A 134 -13.03 -21.43 -4.74
C SER A 134 -12.31 -20.78 -3.54
N PRO A 135 -12.52 -21.28 -2.31
CA PRO A 135 -11.81 -20.79 -1.13
C PRO A 135 -10.29 -20.81 -1.29
N ARG A 136 -9.74 -21.85 -1.94
CA ARG A 136 -8.30 -21.95 -2.24
C ARG A 136 -7.81 -20.80 -3.11
N ARG A 137 -8.53 -20.46 -4.19
CA ARG A 137 -8.17 -19.34 -5.08
C ARG A 137 -8.23 -18.01 -4.34
N ARG A 138 -9.21 -17.82 -3.45
CA ARG A 138 -9.30 -16.62 -2.61
C ARG A 138 -8.09 -16.50 -1.68
N ALA A 139 -7.71 -17.58 -1.00
CA ALA A 139 -6.53 -17.61 -0.14
C ALA A 139 -5.24 -17.27 -0.91
N LEU A 140 -5.06 -17.85 -2.11
CA LEU A 140 -3.92 -17.52 -2.98
C LEU A 140 -3.91 -16.04 -3.38
N LYS A 141 -5.06 -15.47 -3.74
CA LYS A 141 -5.17 -14.04 -4.11
C LYS A 141 -5.00 -13.09 -2.93
N ILE A 142 -5.30 -13.53 -1.72
CA ILE A 142 -5.00 -12.81 -0.48
C ILE A 142 -3.47 -12.78 -0.26
N GLY A 143 -2.79 -13.92 -0.40
CA GLY A 143 -1.33 -14.00 -0.29
C GLY A 143 -0.59 -13.20 -1.38
N GLN A 144 -1.03 -13.32 -2.64
CA GLN A 144 -0.48 -12.56 -3.76
C GLN A 144 -0.61 -11.04 -3.57
N PHE A 145 -1.70 -10.59 -2.97
CA PHE A 145 -1.90 -9.17 -2.65
C PHE A 145 -0.85 -8.67 -1.65
N GLY A 146 -0.53 -9.43 -0.61
CA GLY A 146 0.54 -9.06 0.30
C GLY A 146 1.89 -9.06 -0.42
N LEU A 147 2.22 -10.18 -1.06
CA LEU A 147 3.54 -10.44 -1.67
C LEU A 147 3.89 -9.49 -2.82
N ILE A 148 2.93 -8.89 -3.54
CA ILE A 148 3.24 -7.92 -4.61
C ILE A 148 4.01 -6.71 -4.08
N HIS A 149 3.86 -6.37 -2.79
CA HIS A 149 4.58 -5.27 -2.16
C HIS A 149 6.09 -5.54 -2.04
N ALA A 150 6.51 -6.81 -2.05
CA ALA A 150 7.93 -7.14 -2.09
C ALA A 150 8.62 -6.61 -3.37
N VAL A 151 7.87 -6.42 -4.47
CA VAL A 151 8.39 -5.86 -5.73
C VAL A 151 8.91 -4.44 -5.54
N ILE A 152 8.27 -3.63 -4.68
CA ILE A 152 8.70 -2.25 -4.39
C ILE A 152 9.70 -2.16 -3.22
N GLY A 153 10.31 -3.28 -2.83
CA GLY A 153 11.37 -3.32 -1.82
C GLY A 153 10.88 -3.50 -0.38
N ILE A 154 9.60 -3.81 -0.17
CA ILE A 154 9.09 -4.17 1.17
C ILE A 154 9.65 -5.55 1.58
N PRO A 155 10.16 -5.72 2.82
CA PRO A 155 10.64 -7.02 3.31
C PRO A 155 9.59 -8.12 3.17
N ILE A 156 10.02 -9.36 2.87
CA ILE A 156 9.10 -10.48 2.60
C ILE A 156 8.16 -10.73 3.78
N GLY A 157 8.64 -10.67 5.03
CA GLY A 157 7.80 -10.84 6.22
C GLY A 157 6.73 -9.75 6.34
N THR A 158 7.07 -8.50 6.01
CA THR A 158 6.09 -7.40 5.98
C THR A 158 5.10 -7.59 4.84
N ALA A 159 5.56 -7.98 3.65
CA ALA A 159 4.69 -8.29 2.52
C ALA A 159 3.71 -9.44 2.83
N LEU A 160 4.16 -10.49 3.53
CA LEU A 160 3.29 -11.55 4.02
C LEU A 160 2.25 -11.03 5.02
N ALA A 161 2.66 -10.20 5.99
CA ALA A 161 1.74 -9.60 6.97
C ALA A 161 0.65 -8.73 6.30
N LEU A 162 0.97 -8.02 5.22
CA LEU A 162 0.00 -7.24 4.44
C LEU A 162 -1.13 -8.10 3.83
N SER A 163 -0.95 -9.42 3.74
CA SER A 163 -2.02 -10.35 3.36
C SER A 163 -3.21 -10.28 4.32
N ILE A 164 -3.03 -9.89 5.58
CA ILE A 164 -4.12 -9.67 6.54
C ILE A 164 -5.05 -8.55 6.08
N GLY A 165 -4.48 -7.42 5.61
CA GLY A 165 -5.25 -6.36 4.96
C GLY A 165 -5.98 -6.89 3.72
N GLY A 166 -5.29 -7.69 2.92
CA GLY A 166 -5.89 -8.36 1.75
C GLY A 166 -7.08 -9.26 2.10
N ALA A 167 -7.03 -9.97 3.24
CA ALA A 167 -8.13 -10.79 3.74
C ALA A 167 -9.32 -9.92 4.19
N TYR A 168 -9.06 -8.81 4.89
CA TYR A 168 -10.09 -7.84 5.27
C TYR A 168 -10.81 -7.24 4.05
N PHE A 169 -10.06 -6.87 3.00
CA PHE A 169 -10.64 -6.35 1.76
C PHE A 169 -11.45 -7.42 1.02
N MET A 170 -10.93 -8.66 0.91
CA MET A 170 -11.67 -9.79 0.37
C MET A 170 -12.98 -10.06 1.12
N PHE A 171 -12.96 -9.99 2.46
CA PHE A 171 -14.15 -10.12 3.29
C PHE A 171 -15.16 -9.01 3.00
N THR A 172 -14.70 -7.75 2.91
CA THR A 172 -15.55 -6.59 2.61
C THR A 172 -16.22 -6.72 1.24
N TYR A 173 -15.44 -7.13 0.23
CA TYR A 173 -15.94 -7.42 -1.11
C TYR A 173 -17.05 -8.48 -1.10
N LEU A 174 -16.79 -9.66 -0.52
CA LEU A 174 -17.74 -10.77 -0.51
C LEU A 174 -18.99 -10.46 0.31
N ARG A 175 -18.84 -9.74 1.43
CA ARG A 175 -19.96 -9.26 2.23
C ARG A 175 -20.84 -8.31 1.42
N SER A 176 -20.24 -7.35 0.72
CA SER A 176 -20.98 -6.41 -0.13
C SER A 176 -21.74 -7.13 -1.24
N TYR A 177 -21.10 -8.06 -1.94
CA TYR A 177 -21.72 -8.83 -3.02
C TYR A 177 -22.92 -9.66 -2.52
N ARG A 178 -22.84 -10.23 -1.31
CA ARG A 178 -23.97 -10.96 -0.69
C ARG A 178 -25.18 -10.07 -0.41
N THR A 179 -24.95 -8.80 -0.09
CA THR A 179 -26.03 -7.84 0.16
C THR A 179 -26.61 -7.23 -1.11
N LEU A 180 -25.77 -6.97 -2.11
CA LEU A 180 -26.17 -6.45 -3.41
C LEU A 180 -25.32 -7.15 -4.49
N PRO A 181 -25.88 -8.13 -5.24
CA PRO A 181 -25.16 -8.92 -6.23
C PRO A 181 -24.67 -8.11 -7.44
N SER A 182 -23.62 -7.33 -7.24
CA SER A 182 -22.96 -6.53 -8.27
C SER A 182 -21.47 -6.52 -8.01
N THR A 183 -20.71 -7.14 -8.92
CA THR A 183 -19.23 -7.16 -8.90
C THR A 183 -18.67 -5.73 -8.85
N HIS A 184 -19.24 -4.81 -9.65
CA HIS A 184 -18.82 -3.42 -9.66
C HIS A 184 -19.05 -2.73 -8.30
N HIS A 185 -20.23 -2.93 -7.69
CA HIS A 185 -20.52 -2.38 -6.38
C HIS A 185 -19.61 -2.95 -5.29
N ALA A 186 -19.39 -4.27 -5.29
CA ALA A 186 -18.52 -4.95 -4.33
C ALA A 186 -17.05 -4.49 -4.45
N THR A 187 -16.55 -4.29 -5.67
CA THR A 187 -15.21 -3.73 -5.90
C THR A 187 -15.11 -2.30 -5.36
N LEU A 188 -16.12 -1.46 -5.56
CA LEU A 188 -16.15 -0.11 -5.01
C LEU A 188 -16.19 -0.11 -3.47
N GLU A 189 -16.97 -0.99 -2.85
CA GLU A 189 -17.02 -1.13 -1.39
C GLU A 189 -15.67 -1.59 -0.82
N SER A 190 -15.02 -2.55 -1.46
CA SER A 190 -13.65 -2.96 -1.08
C SER A 190 -12.66 -1.81 -1.25
N ALA A 191 -12.76 -1.05 -2.35
CA ALA A 191 -11.89 0.10 -2.62
C ALA A 191 -12.08 1.22 -1.59
N ARG A 192 -13.29 1.42 -1.07
CA ARG A 192 -13.57 2.35 0.05
C ARG A 192 -12.87 1.92 1.34
N ALA A 193 -12.97 0.64 1.68
CA ALA A 193 -12.28 0.07 2.84
C ALA A 193 -10.75 0.19 2.69
N HIS A 194 -10.22 -0.16 1.52
CA HIS A 194 -8.79 -0.05 1.23
C HIS A 194 -8.30 1.41 1.25
N THR A 195 -9.05 2.34 0.63
CA THR A 195 -8.73 3.78 0.69
C THR A 195 -8.74 4.29 2.13
N SER A 196 -9.71 3.86 2.95
CA SER A 196 -9.81 4.25 4.36
C SER A 196 -8.63 3.68 5.17
N TYR A 197 -8.28 2.42 4.94
CA TYR A 197 -7.12 1.76 5.56
C TYR A 197 -5.81 2.52 5.27
N ASN A 198 -5.55 2.84 4.00
CA ASN A 198 -4.35 3.59 3.61
C ASN A 198 -4.38 5.03 4.15
N GLY A 199 -5.55 5.68 4.14
CA GLY A 199 -5.72 7.02 4.71
C GLY A 199 -5.41 7.06 6.20
N CYS A 200 -5.88 6.08 6.98
CA CYS A 200 -5.53 5.96 8.39
C CYS A 200 -4.04 5.75 8.59
N ILE A 201 -3.38 4.90 7.80
CA ILE A 201 -1.92 4.71 7.88
C ILE A 201 -1.19 6.04 7.66
N ILE A 202 -1.58 6.81 6.64
CA ILE A 202 -0.97 8.12 6.36
C ILE A 202 -1.15 9.06 7.54
N LEU A 203 -2.35 9.12 8.13
CA LEU A 203 -2.62 9.93 9.32
C LEU A 203 -1.78 9.50 10.52
N PHE A 204 -1.63 8.19 10.76
CA PHE A 204 -0.77 7.65 11.81
C PHE A 204 0.69 8.04 11.59
N VAL A 205 1.20 7.93 10.36
CA VAL A 205 2.58 8.31 10.03
C VAL A 205 2.79 9.82 10.24
N ILE A 206 1.88 10.66 9.76
CA ILE A 206 1.95 12.11 9.97
C ILE A 206 1.93 12.45 11.46
N ALA A 207 1.05 11.82 12.24
CA ALA A 207 0.98 12.04 13.68
C ALA A 207 2.28 11.61 14.39
N ALA A 208 2.84 10.45 14.03
CA ALA A 208 4.11 9.97 14.59
C ALA A 208 5.27 10.93 14.27
N LEU A 209 5.36 11.43 13.04
CA LEU A 209 6.38 12.41 12.64
C LEU A 209 6.22 13.75 13.37
N ALA A 210 4.98 14.22 13.55
CA ALA A 210 4.71 15.44 14.29
C ALA A 210 5.13 15.31 15.77
N VAL A 211 4.84 14.18 16.41
CA VAL A 211 5.26 13.91 17.80
C VAL A 211 6.79 13.84 17.91
N ASP A 212 7.48 13.16 16.99
CA ASP A 212 8.95 13.10 16.99
C ASP A 212 9.59 14.47 16.75
N THR A 213 8.98 15.31 15.91
CA THR A 213 9.48 16.69 15.69
C THR A 213 9.29 17.54 16.93
N LEU A 214 8.13 17.45 17.58
CA LEU A 214 7.83 18.20 18.80
C LEU A 214 8.64 17.75 20.01
N SER A 215 9.06 16.47 20.08
CA SER A 215 9.89 15.97 21.18
C SER A 215 11.38 16.34 21.05
N ARG A 216 11.82 16.78 19.86
CA ARG A 216 13.20 17.22 19.57
C ARG A 216 13.36 18.74 19.55
N ALA A 217 12.26 19.50 19.57
CA ALA A 217 12.23 20.96 19.64
C ALA A 217 12.27 21.45 21.08
#